data_AF-C8NBX2-F1
#
_entry.id   AF-C8NBX2-F1
#
_cell.length_a   1.000
_cell.length_b   1.000
_cell.length_c   1.000
_cell.angle_alpha   90.00
_cell.angle_beta   90.00
_cell.angle_gamma   90.00
#
_symmetry.space_group_name_H-M   'P 1'
#
loop_
_entity.id
_entity.type
_entity.pdbx_description
1 polymer ?
#
loop_
_entity_poly.entity_id
_entity_poly.type
_entity_poly.pdbx_seq_one_letter_code
_entity_poly.pdbx_strand_id
1 'polypeptide(L)'
;VKVDAKTGAVTLPPDEVKDGSTVVAKNGDGTLTSADASGIAPNDDGSTPVLPAPTVAADPANQGGVVITPNDKATTLTVDYTDEAGQPQHIQVAKDPADNQWKPQGQLPGKASVDPTTGKVTLPPDDVKDGSTVKAKNGDGTNESPEASATAPDDAANPPQPGNDAPVANADNMKGEPGKAVEIDVLKNDTDPQGESTIDKTSVKLLDPTTGAKVTEL
;
A
#
# COMPACT_ATOMS: atom_id res chain seq x y z
N VAL A 1 11.87 18.37 36.64
CA VAL A 1 12.99 17.48 37.07
C VAL A 1 13.27 17.66 38.55
N LYS A 2 13.49 16.58 39.31
CA LYS A 2 13.99 16.61 40.70
C LYS A 2 15.29 15.81 40.81
N VAL A 3 16.19 16.25 41.69
CA VAL A 3 17.42 15.51 42.01
C VAL A 3 17.47 15.27 43.50
N ASP A 4 17.62 14.01 43.91
CA ASP A 4 17.86 13.65 45.30
C ASP A 4 19.29 14.04 45.69
N ALA A 5 19.41 14.98 46.61
CA ALA A 5 20.70 15.55 47.00
C ALA A 5 21.62 14.58 47.77
N LYS A 6 21.11 13.42 48.23
CA LYS A 6 21.89 12.41 48.98
C LYS A 6 22.43 11.32 48.07
N THR A 7 21.67 10.94 47.05
CA THR A 7 21.97 9.81 46.16
C THR A 7 22.36 10.26 44.75
N GLY A 8 22.05 11.50 44.37
CA GLY A 8 22.17 11.98 43.01
C GLY A 8 21.11 11.43 42.06
N ALA A 9 20.10 10.70 42.57
CA ALA A 9 19.04 10.14 41.74
C ALA A 9 18.21 11.26 41.10
N VAL A 10 18.06 11.21 39.78
CA VAL A 10 17.25 12.17 39.02
C VAL A 10 15.89 11.57 38.75
N THR A 11 14.83 12.26 39.16
CA THR A 11 13.44 11.93 38.83
C THR A 11 12.94 12.90 37.76
N LEU A 12 12.59 12.35 36.60
CA LEU A 12 11.99 13.05 35.48
C LEU A 12 10.47 12.82 35.57
N PRO A 13 9.62 13.86 35.60
CA PRO A 13 8.18 13.67 35.53
C PRO A 13 7.76 13.20 34.11
N PRO A 14 6.63 12.48 33.98
CA PRO A 14 6.23 11.82 32.73
C PRO A 14 6.15 12.74 31.51
N ASP A 15 5.74 14.00 31.71
CA ASP A 15 5.55 14.94 30.59
C ASP A 15 6.84 15.68 30.17
N GLU A 16 7.93 15.55 30.93
CA GLU A 16 9.17 16.28 30.66
C GLU A 16 10.14 15.54 29.73
N VAL A 17 10.00 14.22 29.58
CA VAL A 17 10.79 13.40 28.67
C VAL A 17 9.89 12.45 27.88
N LYS A 18 10.14 12.33 26.59
CA LYS A 18 9.40 11.38 25.75
C LYS A 18 9.86 9.96 26.07
N ASP A 19 8.93 9.01 26.10
CA ASP A 19 9.27 7.60 26.25
C ASP A 19 10.25 7.14 25.17
N GLY A 20 11.22 6.31 25.56
CA GLY A 20 12.25 5.81 24.65
C GLY A 20 13.28 6.87 24.20
N SER A 21 13.17 8.12 24.66
CA SER A 21 14.16 9.15 24.33
C SER A 21 15.46 8.96 25.09
N THR A 22 16.57 9.41 24.49
CA THR A 22 17.88 9.40 25.13
C THR A 22 17.96 10.52 26.16
N VAL A 23 18.31 10.16 27.40
CA VAL A 23 18.65 11.09 28.48
C VAL A 23 20.17 11.09 28.64
N VAL A 24 20.77 12.28 28.64
CA VAL A 24 22.22 12.46 28.82
C VAL A 24 22.49 13.14 30.17
N ALA A 25 23.42 12.59 30.94
CA ALA A 25 23.80 13.10 32.25
C ALA A 25 25.33 13.15 32.43
N LYS A 26 25.76 14.07 33.28
CA LYS A 26 27.15 14.24 33.73
C LYS A 26 27.17 14.57 35.22
N ASN A 27 28.23 14.16 35.90
CA ASN A 27 28.45 14.45 37.32
C ASN A 27 29.83 15.12 37.50
N GLY A 28 30.01 15.87 38.59
CA GLY A 28 31.28 16.55 38.87
C GLY A 28 31.54 16.69 40.36
N ASP A 29 32.80 16.95 40.71
CA ASP A 29 33.26 17.10 42.10
C ASP A 29 33.36 18.58 42.56
N GLY A 30 32.91 19.51 41.70
CA GLY A 30 33.01 20.95 41.91
C GLY A 30 34.20 21.60 41.21
N THR A 31 35.16 20.82 40.70
CA THR A 31 36.32 21.32 39.95
C THR A 31 36.45 20.68 38.57
N LEU A 32 36.02 19.42 38.41
CA LEU A 32 36.02 18.67 37.15
C LEU A 32 34.66 18.00 36.91
N THR A 33 34.34 17.77 35.63
CA THR A 33 33.13 17.05 35.20
C THR A 33 33.49 15.75 34.48
N SER A 34 32.68 14.71 34.67
CA SER A 34 32.78 13.46 33.91
C SER A 34 32.42 13.66 32.44
N ALA A 35 32.74 12.64 31.62
CA ALA A 35 32.23 12.54 30.26
C ALA A 35 30.71 12.28 30.27
N ASP A 36 30.05 12.61 29.16
CA ASP A 36 28.62 12.35 29.00
C ASP A 36 28.34 10.84 29.10
N ALA A 37 27.35 10.50 29.91
CA ALA A 37 26.78 9.16 29.97
C ALA A 37 25.29 9.24 29.62
N SER A 38 24.82 8.28 28.83
CA SER A 38 23.44 8.27 28.35
C SER A 38 22.68 7.03 28.81
N GLY A 39 21.37 7.19 29.01
CA GLY A 39 20.40 6.10 29.20
C GLY A 39 19.14 6.38 28.41
N ILE A 40 18.28 5.37 28.26
CA ILE A 40 16.97 5.51 27.63
C ILE A 40 15.93 5.77 28.72
N ALA A 41 15.10 6.80 28.54
CA ALA A 41 14.01 7.10 29.46
C ALA A 41 13.06 5.89 29.56
N PRO A 42 12.84 5.33 30.76
CA PRO A 42 11.87 4.27 30.94
C PRO A 42 10.47 4.83 30.73
N ASN A 43 9.59 3.97 30.24
CA ASN A 43 8.17 4.25 30.17
C ASN A 43 7.55 4.06 31.58
N ASP A 44 7.22 5.17 32.23
CA ASP A 44 6.83 5.26 33.65
C ASP A 44 5.33 5.52 33.86
N ASP A 45 4.53 5.61 32.79
CA ASP A 45 3.06 5.74 32.88
C ASP A 45 2.32 4.41 32.73
N GLY A 46 3.05 3.32 32.49
CA GLY A 46 2.51 1.98 32.29
C GLY A 46 1.85 1.78 30.92
N SER A 47 1.93 2.74 30.01
CA SER A 47 1.44 2.66 28.65
C SER A 47 2.58 2.32 27.71
N THR A 48 2.64 1.10 27.16
CA THR A 48 3.66 0.72 26.16
C THR A 48 3.79 1.80 25.09
N PRO A 49 5.00 2.28 24.70
CA PRO A 49 5.17 3.26 23.63
C PRO A 49 4.33 2.82 22.43
N VAL A 50 3.27 3.58 22.13
CA VAL A 50 2.26 3.12 21.17
C VAL A 50 2.81 3.34 19.76
N LEU A 51 3.41 2.29 19.22
CA LEU A 51 3.77 2.23 17.81
C LEU A 51 2.46 2.22 16.99
N PRO A 52 2.24 3.20 16.08
CA PRO A 52 1.02 3.23 15.28
C PRO A 52 0.92 2.00 14.37
N ALA A 53 -0.31 1.54 14.12
CA ALA A 53 -0.56 0.46 13.16
C ALA A 53 -0.18 0.88 11.73
N PRO A 54 0.14 -0.07 10.83
CA PRO A 54 0.31 0.21 9.41
C PRO A 54 -1.05 0.55 8.78
N THR A 55 -1.01 1.06 7.55
CA THR A 55 -2.22 1.17 6.71
C THR A 55 -2.29 -0.02 5.78
N VAL A 56 -3.45 -0.68 5.69
CA VAL A 56 -3.76 -1.74 4.72
C VAL A 56 -4.93 -1.25 3.88
N ALA A 57 -4.77 -1.19 2.56
CA ALA A 57 -5.79 -0.67 1.65
C ALA A 57 -5.75 -1.39 0.29
N ALA A 58 -6.84 -1.36 -0.45
CA ALA A 58 -6.86 -1.79 -1.84
C ALA A 58 -5.84 -0.99 -2.68
N ASP A 59 -5.21 -1.63 -3.65
CA ASP A 59 -4.34 -0.97 -4.61
C ASP A 59 -5.20 -0.19 -5.64
N PRO A 60 -5.19 1.16 -5.63
CA PRO A 60 -5.99 1.93 -6.58
C PRO A 60 -5.49 1.80 -8.03
N ALA A 61 -4.24 1.37 -8.24
CA ALA A 61 -3.66 1.21 -9.57
C ALA A 61 -3.96 -0.17 -10.18
N ASN A 62 -4.17 -1.19 -9.34
CA ASN A 62 -4.38 -2.57 -9.76
C ASN A 62 -5.53 -3.18 -8.95
N GLN A 63 -6.76 -3.10 -9.48
CA GLN A 63 -7.93 -3.70 -8.84
C GLN A 63 -7.71 -5.20 -8.60
N GLY A 64 -8.08 -5.69 -7.41
CA GLY A 64 -7.72 -7.01 -6.86
C GLY A 64 -6.53 -6.93 -5.90
N GLY A 65 -5.62 -5.99 -6.13
CA GLY A 65 -4.40 -5.85 -5.33
C GLY A 65 -4.60 -5.16 -3.97
N VAL A 66 -3.60 -5.32 -3.10
CA VAL A 66 -3.54 -4.71 -1.76
C VAL A 66 -2.19 -4.01 -1.55
N VAL A 67 -2.23 -2.82 -0.97
CA VAL A 67 -1.08 -2.03 -0.56
C VAL A 67 -1.03 -1.94 0.97
N ILE A 68 0.15 -2.22 1.53
CA ILE A 68 0.44 -2.10 2.95
C ILE A 68 1.54 -1.05 3.14
N THR A 69 1.24 -0.01 3.91
CA THR A 69 2.17 1.10 4.18
C THR A 69 2.55 1.10 5.66
N PRO A 70 3.83 0.90 6.01
CA PRO A 70 4.28 1.00 7.40
C PRO A 70 4.18 2.43 7.90
N ASN A 71 4.07 2.61 9.22
CA ASN A 71 4.12 3.93 9.82
C ASN A 71 5.56 4.49 9.81
N ASP A 72 5.70 5.80 9.83
CA ASP A 72 6.98 6.51 9.80
C ASP A 72 7.91 6.19 11.00
N LYS A 73 7.34 5.76 12.12
CA LYS A 73 8.09 5.30 13.31
C LYS A 73 8.53 3.84 13.25
N ALA A 74 8.05 3.07 12.28
CA ALA A 74 8.35 1.66 12.16
C ALA A 74 9.76 1.42 11.60
N THR A 75 10.41 0.36 12.07
CA THR A 75 11.65 -0.19 11.50
C THR A 75 11.45 -1.60 10.96
N THR A 76 10.33 -2.26 11.29
CA THR A 76 9.90 -3.54 10.74
C THR A 76 8.41 -3.51 10.38
N LEU A 77 8.02 -4.37 9.43
CA LEU A 77 6.65 -4.61 9.01
C LEU A 77 6.46 -6.11 8.82
N THR A 78 5.39 -6.66 9.38
CA THR A 78 4.93 -8.03 9.12
C THR A 78 3.58 -8.00 8.42
N VAL A 79 3.40 -8.91 7.45
CA VAL A 79 2.17 -9.06 6.67
C VAL A 79 1.82 -10.53 6.57
N ASP A 80 0.59 -10.88 6.94
CA ASP A 80 0.01 -12.22 6.80
C ASP A 80 -1.20 -12.15 5.86
N TYR A 81 -1.25 -13.06 4.88
CA TYR A 81 -2.34 -13.11 3.89
C TYR A 81 -2.54 -14.52 3.34
N THR A 82 -3.57 -14.70 2.50
CA THR A 82 -3.83 -15.94 1.77
C THR A 82 -3.60 -15.72 0.29
N ASP A 83 -2.83 -16.58 -0.37
CA ASP A 83 -2.62 -16.52 -1.82
C ASP A 83 -3.77 -17.14 -2.63
N GLU A 84 -3.74 -16.95 -3.94
CA GLU A 84 -4.71 -17.51 -4.90
C GLU A 84 -4.83 -19.04 -4.85
N ALA A 85 -3.78 -19.74 -4.41
CA ALA A 85 -3.81 -21.20 -4.20
C ALA A 85 -4.46 -21.59 -2.84
N GLY A 86 -4.93 -20.60 -2.07
CA GLY A 86 -5.52 -20.79 -0.75
C GLY A 86 -4.48 -21.09 0.35
N GLN A 87 -3.20 -20.86 0.09
CA GLN A 87 -2.13 -21.09 1.06
C GLN A 87 -1.86 -19.83 1.90
N PRO A 88 -1.60 -19.99 3.20
CA PRO A 88 -1.18 -18.86 4.03
C PRO A 88 0.24 -18.43 3.66
N GLN A 89 0.42 -17.12 3.51
CA GLN A 89 1.70 -16.48 3.19
C GLN A 89 2.08 -15.48 4.29
N HIS A 90 3.39 -15.32 4.49
CA HIS A 90 3.97 -14.41 5.46
C HIS A 90 5.10 -13.60 4.82
N ILE A 91 5.07 -12.28 4.99
CA ILE A 91 6.12 -11.38 4.58
C ILE A 91 6.61 -10.62 5.81
N GLN A 92 7.93 -10.60 5.99
CA GLN A 92 8.60 -9.74 6.95
C GLN A 92 9.56 -8.80 6.21
N VAL A 93 9.50 -7.51 6.52
CA VAL A 93 10.38 -6.49 5.96
C VAL A 93 11.00 -5.70 7.10
N ALA A 94 12.28 -5.36 6.97
CA ALA A 94 12.98 -4.56 7.96
C ALA A 94 13.84 -3.47 7.29
N LYS A 95 13.98 -2.34 7.98
CA LYS A 95 14.85 -1.24 7.58
C LYS A 95 16.29 -1.58 7.97
N ASP A 96 17.17 -1.64 6.97
CA ASP A 96 18.58 -1.90 7.18
C ASP A 96 19.26 -0.65 7.78
N PRO A 97 19.88 -0.74 8.97
CA PRO A 97 20.51 0.40 9.62
C PRO A 97 21.74 0.94 8.88
N ALA A 98 22.33 0.17 7.95
CA ALA A 98 23.51 0.60 7.21
C ALA A 98 23.19 1.63 6.11
N ASP A 99 22.04 1.49 5.44
CA ASP A 99 21.65 2.34 4.30
C ASP A 99 20.26 2.97 4.45
N ASN A 100 19.56 2.69 5.56
CA ASN A 100 18.20 3.13 5.85
C ASN A 100 17.16 2.67 4.81
N GLN A 101 17.45 1.61 4.04
CA GLN A 101 16.52 1.06 3.06
C GLN A 101 15.75 -0.14 3.64
N TRP A 102 14.48 -0.27 3.25
CA TRP A 102 13.66 -1.42 3.58
C TRP A 102 14.03 -2.62 2.71
N LYS A 103 14.20 -3.78 3.36
CA LYS A 103 14.59 -5.04 2.71
C LYS A 103 13.72 -6.19 3.22
N PRO A 104 13.25 -7.07 2.33
CA PRO A 104 12.55 -8.28 2.74
C PRO A 104 13.49 -9.20 3.53
N GLN A 105 12.98 -9.80 4.59
CA GLN A 105 13.67 -10.78 5.42
C GLN A 105 13.42 -12.18 4.87
N GLY A 106 13.94 -12.44 3.67
CA GLY A 106 13.74 -13.70 2.95
C GLY A 106 13.24 -13.49 1.53
N GLN A 107 12.82 -14.58 0.90
CA GLN A 107 12.22 -14.55 -0.43
C GLN A 107 10.76 -14.07 -0.33
N LEU A 108 10.38 -13.10 -1.17
CA LEU A 108 9.00 -12.67 -1.27
C LEU A 108 8.16 -13.74 -2.01
N PRO A 109 6.94 -14.06 -1.55
CA PRO A 109 6.04 -14.93 -2.28
C PRO A 109 5.55 -14.26 -3.58
N GLY A 110 5.42 -15.06 -4.64
CA GLY A 110 4.83 -14.60 -5.90
C GLY A 110 5.55 -13.40 -6.53
N LYS A 111 4.77 -12.40 -6.90
CA LYS A 111 5.15 -11.11 -7.48
C LYS A 111 5.11 -9.97 -6.46
N ALA A 112 4.97 -10.27 -5.16
CA ALA A 112 4.92 -9.27 -4.12
C ALA A 112 6.19 -8.41 -4.16
N SER A 113 6.05 -7.12 -3.86
CA SER A 113 7.15 -6.16 -3.94
C SER A 113 7.22 -5.26 -2.72
N VAL A 114 8.41 -4.72 -2.47
CA VAL A 114 8.70 -3.78 -1.39
C VAL A 114 9.38 -2.55 -1.98
N ASP A 115 8.86 -1.37 -1.69
CA ASP A 115 9.55 -0.11 -1.98
C ASP A 115 10.69 0.09 -0.96
N PRO A 116 11.96 0.16 -1.40
CA PRO A 116 13.10 0.24 -0.48
C PRO A 116 13.19 1.57 0.27
N THR A 117 12.52 2.63 -0.19
CA THR A 117 12.56 3.94 0.46
C THR A 117 11.47 4.06 1.52
N THR A 118 10.27 3.60 1.20
CA THR A 118 9.08 3.78 2.04
C THR A 118 8.70 2.56 2.86
N GLY A 119 9.17 1.37 2.47
CA GLY A 119 8.77 0.10 3.08
C GLY A 119 7.37 -0.36 2.66
N LYS A 120 6.74 0.34 1.70
CA LYS A 120 5.44 -0.04 1.15
C LYS A 120 5.53 -1.43 0.53
N VAL A 121 4.71 -2.35 1.03
CA VAL A 121 4.51 -3.69 0.45
C VAL A 121 3.32 -3.61 -0.51
N THR A 122 3.49 -4.17 -1.71
CA THR A 122 2.40 -4.31 -2.69
C THR A 122 2.18 -5.78 -2.99
N LEU A 123 0.96 -6.25 -2.76
CA LEU A 123 0.46 -7.55 -3.16
C LEU A 123 -0.37 -7.34 -4.43
N PRO A 124 0.12 -7.74 -5.62
CA PRO A 124 -0.65 -7.62 -6.85
C PRO A 124 -1.86 -8.58 -6.83
N PRO A 125 -2.85 -8.34 -7.72
CA PRO A 125 -4.07 -9.16 -7.81
C PRO A 125 -3.79 -10.67 -7.83
N ASP A 126 -2.90 -11.14 -8.70
CA ASP A 126 -2.55 -12.56 -8.86
C ASP A 126 -1.88 -13.23 -7.63
N ASP A 127 -1.51 -12.45 -6.61
CA ASP A 127 -0.82 -12.97 -5.42
C ASP A 127 -1.70 -13.06 -4.18
N VAL A 128 -2.86 -12.38 -4.13
CA VAL A 128 -3.69 -12.29 -2.94
C VAL A 128 -5.12 -12.69 -3.26
N LYS A 129 -5.62 -13.70 -2.54
CA LYS A 129 -6.94 -14.24 -2.79
C LYS A 129 -8.05 -13.21 -2.55
N ASP A 130 -8.89 -13.03 -3.56
CA ASP A 130 -10.12 -12.23 -3.47
C ASP A 130 -10.99 -12.59 -2.26
N GLY A 131 -11.48 -11.57 -1.57
CA GLY A 131 -12.31 -11.72 -0.37
C GLY A 131 -11.56 -12.25 0.87
N SER A 132 -10.26 -12.56 0.77
CA SER A 132 -9.45 -12.95 1.92
C SER A 132 -9.01 -11.74 2.75
N THR A 133 -8.62 -11.97 4.01
CA THR A 133 -8.14 -10.91 4.90
C THR A 133 -6.63 -10.80 4.85
N VAL A 134 -6.13 -9.59 4.59
CA VAL A 134 -4.71 -9.22 4.75
C VAL A 134 -4.55 -8.54 6.11
N LYS A 135 -3.57 -8.99 6.90
CA LYS A 135 -3.25 -8.49 8.24
C LYS A 135 -1.83 -7.96 8.27
N ALA A 136 -1.59 -6.88 9.00
CA ALA A 136 -0.27 -6.31 9.14
C ALA A 136 -0.02 -5.66 10.50
N LYS A 137 1.24 -5.67 10.93
CA LYS A 137 1.72 -4.97 12.12
C LYS A 137 3.05 -4.27 11.82
N ASN A 138 3.25 -3.12 12.45
CA ASN A 138 4.55 -2.46 12.52
C ASN A 138 5.33 -2.99 13.73
N GLY A 139 6.65 -2.97 13.63
CA GLY A 139 7.55 -3.08 14.77
C GLY A 139 8.66 -2.03 14.73
N ASP A 140 9.27 -1.76 15.88
CA ASP A 140 10.43 -0.87 16.02
C ASP A 140 11.72 -1.60 16.45
N GLY A 141 11.65 -2.94 16.54
CA GLY A 141 12.69 -3.83 17.06
C GLY A 141 12.48 -4.23 18.52
N THR A 142 11.63 -3.51 19.25
CA THR A 142 11.32 -3.78 20.67
C THR A 142 9.82 -3.85 20.96
N ASN A 143 9.00 -3.10 20.22
CA ASN A 143 7.56 -2.99 20.35
C ASN A 143 6.86 -3.42 19.06
N GLU A 144 5.62 -3.89 19.20
CA GLU A 144 4.69 -4.11 18.08
C GLU A 144 3.51 -3.14 18.16
N SER A 145 3.01 -2.73 17.01
CA SER A 145 1.76 -1.98 16.91
C SER A 145 0.52 -2.88 17.08
N PRO A 146 -0.67 -2.29 17.28
CA PRO A 146 -1.92 -2.97 16.97
C PRO A 146 -1.93 -3.50 15.52
N GLU A 147 -2.72 -4.56 15.28
CA GLU A 147 -2.95 -5.09 13.94
C GLU A 147 -3.84 -4.15 13.12
N ALA A 148 -3.48 -3.92 11.86
CA ALA A 148 -4.36 -3.37 10.84
C ALA A 148 -4.73 -4.48 9.85
N SER A 149 -5.94 -4.41 9.29
CA SER A 149 -6.38 -5.39 8.28
C SER A 149 -7.33 -4.77 7.26
N ALA A 150 -7.37 -5.39 6.09
CA ALA A 150 -8.36 -5.12 5.06
C ALA A 150 -8.71 -6.42 4.33
N THR A 151 -9.87 -6.45 3.69
CA THR A 151 -10.26 -7.52 2.78
C THR A 151 -9.74 -7.20 1.38
N ALA A 152 -9.11 -8.18 0.73
CA ALA A 152 -8.71 -8.06 -0.66
C ALA A 152 -9.95 -7.88 -1.55
N PRO A 153 -10.01 -6.81 -2.38
CA PRO A 153 -11.14 -6.58 -3.29
C PRO A 153 -11.15 -7.63 -4.40
N ASP A 154 -12.29 -7.79 -5.07
CA ASP A 154 -12.35 -8.65 -6.27
C ASP A 154 -11.53 -8.06 -7.43
N ASP A 155 -10.93 -8.94 -8.22
CA ASP A 155 -10.29 -8.62 -9.48
C ASP A 155 -11.20 -7.82 -10.43
N ALA A 156 -10.59 -7.02 -11.31
CA ALA A 156 -11.32 -6.41 -12.41
C ALA A 156 -11.89 -7.49 -13.34
N ALA A 157 -13.17 -7.40 -13.70
CA ALA A 157 -13.81 -8.35 -14.63
C ALA A 157 -13.15 -8.39 -16.02
N ASN A 158 -12.41 -7.35 -16.40
CA ASN A 158 -11.55 -7.30 -17.57
C ASN A 158 -10.28 -6.50 -17.23
N PRO A 159 -9.29 -7.10 -16.54
CA PRO A 159 -8.08 -6.40 -16.15
C PRO A 159 -7.32 -6.01 -17.42
N PRO A 160 -6.73 -4.81 -17.51
CA PRO A 160 -5.87 -4.45 -18.63
C PRO A 160 -4.73 -5.48 -18.72
N GLN A 161 -4.80 -6.37 -19.71
CA GLN A 161 -3.76 -7.37 -19.91
C GLN A 161 -2.50 -6.69 -20.46
N PRO A 162 -1.29 -7.12 -20.09
CA PRO A 162 -0.08 -6.75 -20.81
C PRO A 162 -0.25 -7.13 -22.29
N GLY A 163 -0.29 -6.13 -23.19
CA GLY A 163 -0.61 -6.35 -24.60
C GLY A 163 -2.10 -6.36 -24.92
N ASN A 164 -2.96 -5.81 -24.05
CA ASN A 164 -4.32 -5.39 -24.40
C ASN A 164 -4.26 -4.05 -25.12
N ASP A 165 -4.55 -4.05 -26.41
CA ASP A 165 -4.53 -2.88 -27.27
C ASP A 165 -5.96 -2.34 -27.43
N ALA A 166 -6.10 -1.10 -27.90
CA ALA A 166 -7.41 -0.57 -28.19
C ALA A 166 -8.02 -1.28 -29.42
N PRO A 167 -9.34 -1.54 -29.44
CA PRO A 167 -10.00 -1.99 -30.64
C PRO A 167 -9.86 -0.96 -31.77
N VAL A 168 -9.78 -1.45 -33.00
CA VAL A 168 -9.67 -0.67 -34.22
C VAL A 168 -11.04 -0.59 -34.89
N ALA A 169 -11.59 0.62 -34.94
CA ALA A 169 -12.83 0.89 -35.65
C ALA A 169 -12.59 1.05 -37.17
N ASN A 170 -13.41 0.41 -37.99
CA ASN A 170 -13.34 0.46 -39.45
C ASN A 170 -14.59 1.14 -40.01
N ALA A 171 -14.40 2.10 -40.92
CA ALA A 171 -15.51 2.89 -41.45
C ALA A 171 -16.57 2.01 -42.16
N ASP A 172 -17.81 2.13 -41.72
CA ASP A 172 -18.97 1.57 -42.40
C ASP A 172 -19.34 2.38 -43.64
N ASN A 173 -19.69 1.67 -44.72
CA ASN A 173 -20.25 2.29 -45.91
C ASN A 173 -21.60 1.64 -46.24
N MET A 174 -22.66 2.45 -46.21
CA MET A 174 -24.00 2.00 -46.61
C MET A 174 -24.71 3.05 -47.46
N LYS A 175 -25.52 2.59 -48.41
CA LYS A 175 -26.42 3.42 -49.20
C LYS A 175 -27.87 3.18 -48.77
N GLY A 176 -28.51 4.21 -48.23
CA GLY A 176 -29.94 4.18 -47.89
C GLY A 176 -30.85 4.46 -49.07
N GLU A 177 -32.14 4.14 -48.91
CA GLU A 177 -33.23 4.56 -49.79
C GLU A 177 -34.06 5.67 -49.16
N PRO A 178 -34.51 6.68 -49.93
CA PRO A 178 -35.35 7.75 -49.38
C PRO A 178 -36.62 7.22 -48.71
N GLY A 179 -36.88 7.67 -47.47
CA GLY A 179 -38.07 7.29 -46.71
C GLY A 179 -38.04 5.86 -46.16
N LYS A 180 -36.90 5.16 -46.20
CA LYS A 180 -36.70 3.86 -45.57
C LYS A 180 -35.71 3.98 -44.41
N ALA A 181 -35.99 3.25 -43.33
CA ALA A 181 -35.06 3.11 -42.21
C ALA A 181 -33.83 2.32 -42.66
N VAL A 182 -32.69 2.64 -42.05
CA VAL A 182 -31.40 2.01 -42.32
C VAL A 182 -30.92 1.37 -41.02
N GLU A 183 -30.52 0.10 -41.09
CA GLU A 183 -29.93 -0.65 -39.98
C GLU A 183 -28.47 -0.95 -40.35
N ILE A 184 -27.54 -0.57 -39.48
CA ILE A 184 -26.09 -0.74 -39.68
C ILE A 184 -25.54 -1.53 -38.50
N ASP A 185 -24.84 -2.62 -38.81
CA ASP A 185 -24.09 -3.40 -37.83
C ASP A 185 -22.67 -2.81 -37.72
N VAL A 186 -22.56 -1.75 -36.92
CA VAL A 186 -21.34 -0.92 -36.81
C VAL A 186 -20.14 -1.65 -36.23
N LEU A 187 -20.32 -2.84 -35.65
CA LEU A 187 -19.23 -3.64 -35.09
C LEU A 187 -18.77 -4.76 -36.03
N LYS A 188 -19.42 -4.93 -37.20
CA LYS A 188 -19.22 -6.10 -38.06
C LYS A 188 -17.82 -6.19 -38.66
N ASN A 189 -17.23 -5.05 -38.97
CA ASN A 189 -15.93 -4.91 -39.62
C ASN A 189 -14.87 -4.31 -38.67
N ASP A 190 -15.24 -3.96 -37.44
CA ASP A 190 -14.29 -3.57 -36.41
C ASP A 190 -13.45 -4.78 -36.02
N THR A 191 -12.27 -4.52 -35.45
CA THR A 191 -11.37 -5.59 -34.98
C THR A 191 -10.76 -5.25 -33.65
N ASP A 192 -10.50 -6.25 -32.84
CA ASP A 192 -9.69 -6.11 -31.63
C ASP A 192 -8.40 -6.94 -31.80
N PRO A 193 -7.20 -6.39 -31.55
CA PRO A 193 -5.96 -7.17 -31.61
C PRO A 193 -5.94 -8.40 -30.68
N GLN A 194 -6.79 -8.43 -29.64
CA GLN A 194 -7.00 -9.56 -28.73
C GLN A 194 -8.10 -10.52 -29.22
N GLY A 195 -8.79 -10.19 -30.32
CA GLY A 195 -9.79 -11.00 -31.00
C GLY A 195 -11.23 -10.52 -30.79
N GLU A 196 -12.09 -10.72 -31.78
CA GLU A 196 -13.47 -10.18 -31.84
C GLU A 196 -14.35 -10.38 -30.59
N SER A 197 -14.10 -11.42 -29.79
CA SER A 197 -14.85 -11.68 -28.56
C SER A 197 -14.61 -10.66 -27.45
N THR A 198 -13.55 -9.85 -27.51
CA THR A 198 -13.22 -8.84 -26.50
C THR A 198 -13.91 -7.49 -26.74
N ILE A 199 -14.54 -7.30 -27.91
CA ILE A 199 -15.34 -6.10 -28.18
C ILE A 199 -16.63 -6.14 -27.37
N ASP A 200 -16.78 -5.21 -26.43
CA ASP A 200 -18.02 -5.01 -25.68
C ASP A 200 -19.10 -4.38 -26.56
N LYS A 201 -20.05 -5.21 -27.02
CA LYS A 201 -21.17 -4.80 -27.86
C LYS A 201 -22.12 -3.79 -27.22
N THR A 202 -22.10 -3.66 -25.88
CA THR A 202 -22.94 -2.69 -25.16
C THR A 202 -22.29 -1.31 -25.06
N SER A 203 -21.03 -1.18 -25.48
CA SER A 203 -20.25 0.05 -25.35
C SER A 203 -20.44 1.07 -26.48
N VAL A 204 -21.17 0.72 -27.55
CA VAL A 204 -21.42 1.56 -28.72
C VAL A 204 -22.03 2.90 -28.32
N LYS A 205 -21.44 4.01 -28.80
CA LYS A 205 -21.88 5.38 -28.53
C LYS A 205 -21.99 6.16 -29.82
N LEU A 206 -23.10 6.85 -30.01
CA LEU A 206 -23.26 7.84 -31.08
C LEU A 206 -22.58 9.14 -30.65
N LEU A 207 -21.62 9.59 -31.45
CA LEU A 207 -20.87 10.82 -31.22
C LEU A 207 -21.11 11.81 -32.36
N ASP A 208 -21.14 13.10 -32.03
CA ASP A 208 -21.15 14.17 -33.02
C ASP A 208 -19.79 14.18 -33.76
N PRO A 209 -19.78 14.17 -35.11
CA PRO A 209 -18.54 14.01 -35.87
C PRO A 209 -17.63 15.25 -35.83
N THR A 210 -18.14 16.41 -35.42
CA THR A 210 -17.39 17.67 -35.34
C THR A 210 -16.75 17.84 -33.96
N THR A 211 -17.46 17.43 -32.91
CA THR A 211 -17.09 17.72 -31.52
C THR A 211 -16.67 16.47 -30.74
N GLY A 212 -17.00 15.27 -31.20
CA GLY A 212 -16.79 14.01 -30.49
C GLY A 212 -17.68 13.85 -29.24
N ALA A 213 -18.63 14.75 -29.00
CA ALA A 213 -19.55 14.69 -27.87
C ALA A 213 -20.66 13.65 -28.09
N LYS A 214 -21.21 13.08 -27.02
CA LYS A 214 -22.38 12.18 -27.12
C LYS A 214 -23.55 12.93 -27.76
N VAL A 215 -24.16 12.32 -28.78
CA VAL A 215 -25.39 12.82 -29.39
C VAL A 215 -26.53 12.68 -28.37
N THR A 216 -27.13 13.80 -27.97
CA THR A 216 -28.20 13.85 -26.95
C THR A 216 -29.59 14.06 -27.56
N GLU A 217 -29.67 14.43 -28.84
CA GLU A 217 -30.89 14.52 -29.61
C GLU A 217 -30.71 13.73 -30.92
N LEU A 218 -31.62 12.79 -31.17
CA LEU A 218 -31.70 12.00 -32.40
C LEU A 218 -32.69 12.63 -33.38
#